data_AF-A0A917PEW5-F1
#
_entry.id   AF-A0A917PEW5-F1
#
_cell.length_a   1.000
_cell.length_b   1.000
_cell.length_c   1.000
_cell.angle_alpha   90.00
_cell.angle_beta   90.00
_cell.angle_gamma   90.00
#
_symmetry.space_group_name_H-M   'P 1'
#
loop_
_entity.id
_entity.type
_entity.pdbx_description
1 polymer ?
#
loop_
_entity_poly.entity_id
_entity_poly.type
_entity_poly.pdbx_seq_one_letter_code
_entity_poly.pdbx_strand_id
1 'polypeptide(L)'
;MVARGVSAPGSASLGDQPGGGLDVLGFVESDTVEPVSYQRAYYARPASLAAERPYEVLVAALARTGLVGIARTALRSRERLAVLYPWHGVLVVHTAFWPDEIREPGPAATGPVTERELELAEVLLGQLQGIDAQAVHDDYAKALHQLVAALSSGRTPAAPAVPREPPLDLMAALEASIRAARLDQSS
;
A
#
# COMPACT_ATOMS: atom_id res chain seq x y z
N MET A 1 53.07 -19.27 -31.95
CA MET A 1 52.58 -19.68 -30.61
C MET A 1 51.46 -18.71 -30.23
N VAL A 2 50.22 -19.13 -30.49
CA VAL A 2 49.00 -18.29 -30.43
C VAL A 2 48.31 -18.58 -29.10
N ALA A 3 48.20 -17.59 -28.21
CA ALA A 3 47.41 -17.70 -27.00
C ALA A 3 45.96 -17.28 -27.31
N ARG A 4 45.09 -18.28 -27.40
CA ARG A 4 43.63 -18.17 -27.50
C ARG A 4 43.02 -17.99 -26.10
N GLY A 5 42.07 -17.06 -26.01
CA GLY A 5 40.79 -17.19 -25.30
C GLY A 5 40.80 -17.53 -23.81
N VAL A 6 40.58 -16.52 -22.96
CA VAL A 6 39.96 -16.72 -21.65
C VAL A 6 38.44 -16.65 -21.84
N SER A 7 37.80 -17.81 -21.82
CA SER A 7 36.35 -17.99 -21.77
C SER A 7 35.87 -17.78 -20.34
N ALA A 8 34.80 -17.00 -20.17
CA ALA A 8 34.11 -16.82 -18.90
C ALA A 8 33.66 -18.18 -18.32
N PRO A 9 33.69 -18.38 -16.98
CA PRO A 9 33.04 -19.53 -16.39
C PRO A 9 31.51 -19.35 -16.49
N GLY A 10 30.89 -20.30 -17.17
CA GLY A 10 29.45 -20.35 -17.41
C GLY A 10 28.64 -20.47 -16.12
N SER A 11 27.62 -19.63 -16.01
CA SER A 11 26.46 -19.85 -15.15
C SER A 11 25.57 -20.92 -15.78
N ALA A 12 25.93 -22.19 -15.57
CA ALA A 12 25.03 -23.31 -15.78
C ALA A 12 24.52 -23.79 -14.42
N SER A 13 23.26 -23.45 -14.11
CA SER A 13 22.25 -24.47 -13.76
C SER A 13 20.87 -23.82 -13.76
N LEU A 14 20.22 -23.90 -14.91
CA LEU A 14 18.77 -23.78 -15.03
C LEU A 14 18.20 -25.14 -14.62
N GLY A 15 17.84 -25.29 -13.35
CA GLY A 15 17.34 -26.57 -12.85
C GLY A 15 17.22 -26.63 -11.35
N ASP A 16 16.28 -25.87 -10.79
CA ASP A 16 15.34 -26.38 -9.78
C ASP A 16 14.20 -25.35 -9.62
N GLN A 17 12.98 -25.74 -9.98
CA GLN A 17 11.77 -24.97 -9.66
C GLN A 17 10.99 -25.78 -8.62
N PRO A 18 11.05 -25.39 -7.33
CA PRO A 18 9.98 -25.65 -6.41
C PRO A 18 9.10 -24.38 -6.30
N GLY A 19 7.79 -24.55 -6.41
CA GLY A 19 6.84 -23.43 -6.44
C GLY A 19 6.96 -22.48 -5.23
N GLY A 20 6.75 -21.19 -5.47
CA GLY A 20 6.27 -20.22 -4.47
C GLY A 20 7.03 -20.13 -3.15
N GLY A 21 8.34 -20.42 -3.12
CA GLY A 21 9.16 -20.33 -1.92
C GLY A 21 9.44 -18.88 -1.48
N LEU A 22 9.70 -18.70 -0.18
CA LEU A 22 10.25 -17.48 0.40
C LEU A 22 11.72 -17.74 0.73
N ASP A 23 12.62 -16.99 0.09
CA ASP A 23 14.06 -17.02 0.38
C ASP A 23 14.42 -15.79 1.21
N VAL A 24 14.70 -15.98 2.50
CA VAL A 24 14.95 -14.88 3.44
C VAL A 24 16.38 -14.40 3.30
N LEU A 25 16.54 -13.14 2.90
CA LEU A 25 17.83 -12.48 2.71
C LEU A 25 18.40 -11.91 4.01
N GLY A 26 17.54 -11.46 4.92
CA GLY A 26 17.97 -10.85 6.18
C GLY A 26 16.82 -10.22 6.96
N PHE A 27 17.17 -9.50 8.02
CA PHE A 27 16.22 -8.81 8.89
C PHE A 27 16.66 -7.37 9.14
N VAL A 28 15.71 -6.45 9.17
CA VAL A 28 15.92 -5.00 9.40
C VAL A 28 14.88 -4.46 10.37
N GLU A 29 15.09 -3.26 10.90
CA GLU A 29 14.08 -2.55 11.69
C GLU A 29 12.90 -2.14 10.81
N SER A 30 11.69 -2.12 11.38
CA SER A 30 10.46 -1.90 10.60
C SER A 30 10.36 -0.51 9.98
N ASP A 31 10.96 0.50 10.60
CA ASP A 31 10.98 1.90 10.17
C ASP A 31 11.97 2.17 9.01
N THR A 32 12.92 1.26 8.80
CA THR A 32 13.87 1.32 7.68
C THR A 32 13.20 1.03 6.35
N VAL A 33 12.07 0.33 6.35
CA VAL A 33 11.32 0.01 5.14
C VAL A 33 10.34 1.14 4.82
N GLU A 34 10.67 1.94 3.80
CA GLU A 34 9.84 3.07 3.39
C GLU A 34 8.47 2.62 2.86
N PRO A 35 7.37 3.28 3.26
CA PRO A 35 6.02 2.93 2.81
C PRO A 35 5.84 2.90 1.28
N VAL A 36 6.60 3.72 0.54
CA VAL A 36 6.56 3.80 -0.93
C VAL A 36 7.02 2.51 -1.62
N SER A 37 7.78 1.66 -0.91
CA SER A 37 8.26 0.39 -1.45
C SER A 37 7.18 -0.68 -1.53
N TYR A 38 6.11 -0.61 -0.73
CA TYR A 38 5.11 -1.67 -0.65
C TYR A 38 4.16 -1.72 -1.86
N GLN A 39 3.81 -2.94 -2.31
CA GLN A 39 2.86 -3.18 -3.40
C GLN A 39 1.58 -3.90 -2.94
N ARG A 40 1.69 -5.18 -2.55
CA ARG A 40 0.54 -6.04 -2.27
C ARG A 40 0.81 -6.87 -1.03
N ALA A 41 -0.19 -7.00 -0.17
CA ALA A 41 -0.14 -7.83 1.02
C ALA A 41 -0.70 -9.24 0.74
N TYR A 42 -0.04 -10.25 1.29
CA TYR A 42 -0.49 -11.64 1.30
C TYR A 42 -0.32 -12.22 2.70
N TYR A 43 -1.17 -13.17 3.07
CA TYR A 43 -0.98 -13.95 4.30
C TYR A 43 -0.26 -15.25 3.96
N ALA A 44 0.88 -15.50 4.59
CA ALA A 44 1.59 -16.77 4.48
C ALA A 44 1.02 -17.79 5.45
N ARG A 45 1.05 -19.06 5.03
CA ARG A 45 0.74 -20.21 5.88
C ARG A 45 1.83 -21.27 5.71
N PRO A 46 2.04 -22.13 6.73
CA PRO A 46 2.91 -23.28 6.61
C PRO A 46 2.52 -24.15 5.41
N ALA A 47 3.50 -24.56 4.61
CA ALA A 47 3.27 -25.41 3.44
C ALA A 47 3.01 -26.88 3.81
N SER A 48 3.38 -27.30 5.03
CA SER A 48 3.19 -28.65 5.55
C SER A 48 3.19 -28.64 7.08
N LEU A 49 2.74 -29.75 7.68
CA LEU A 49 2.77 -29.95 9.15
C LEU A 49 4.19 -29.80 9.72
N ALA A 50 5.21 -30.28 9.00
CA ALA A 50 6.60 -30.14 9.42
C ALA A 50 7.09 -28.68 9.45
N ALA A 51 6.44 -27.79 8.69
CA ALA A 51 6.77 -26.38 8.63
C ALA A 51 5.98 -25.52 9.64
N GLU A 52 4.99 -26.07 10.36
CA GLU A 52 4.17 -25.32 11.32
C GLU A 52 5.01 -24.76 12.46
N ARG A 53 5.83 -25.61 13.10
CA ARG A 53 6.61 -25.19 14.26
C ARG A 53 7.67 -24.13 13.91
N PRO A 54 8.47 -24.27 12.83
CA PRO A 54 9.37 -23.22 12.37
C PRO A 54 8.65 -21.90 12.04
N TYR A 55 7.48 -21.98 11.39
CA TYR A 55 6.67 -20.80 11.07
C TYR A 55 6.21 -20.06 12.33
N GLU A 56 5.66 -20.76 13.33
CA GLU A 56 5.24 -20.14 14.59
C GLU A 56 6.41 -19.47 15.32
N VAL A 57 7.56 -20.13 15.35
CA VAL A 57 8.78 -19.57 15.96
C VAL A 57 9.22 -18.30 15.25
N LEU A 58 9.18 -18.28 13.91
CA LEU A 58 9.52 -17.09 13.13
C LEU A 58 8.55 -15.93 13.42
N VAL A 59 7.24 -16.17 13.39
CA VAL A 59 6.23 -15.14 13.68
C VAL A 59 6.42 -14.58 15.09
N ALA A 60 6.60 -15.45 16.08
CA ALA A 60 6.81 -15.03 17.46
C ALA A 60 8.15 -14.28 17.64
N ALA A 61 9.20 -14.70 16.94
CA ALA A 61 10.50 -14.03 16.99
C ALA A 61 10.41 -12.62 16.41
N LEU A 62 9.85 -12.45 15.22
CA LEU A 62 9.65 -11.13 14.60
C LEU A 62 8.79 -10.23 15.49
N ALA A 63 7.70 -10.75 16.05
CA ALA A 63 6.80 -9.98 16.90
C ALA A 63 7.50 -9.50 18.17
N ARG A 64 8.43 -10.31 18.71
CA ARG A 64 9.18 -9.98 19.92
C ARG A 64 10.32 -9.01 19.67
N THR A 65 10.99 -9.10 18.51
CA THR A 65 12.15 -8.26 18.20
C THR A 65 11.77 -6.94 17.54
N GLY A 66 10.57 -6.83 16.96
CA GLY A 66 10.17 -5.68 16.14
C GLY A 66 10.88 -5.62 14.79
N LEU A 67 11.65 -6.65 14.45
CA LEU A 67 12.32 -6.75 13.15
C LEU A 67 11.35 -7.24 12.08
N VAL A 68 11.68 -6.91 10.84
CA VAL A 68 11.00 -7.39 9.64
C VAL A 68 11.98 -8.16 8.76
N GLY A 69 11.50 -9.22 8.11
CA GLY A 69 12.34 -10.01 7.20
C GLY A 69 12.33 -9.41 5.80
N ILE A 70 13.48 -9.35 5.14
CA ILE A 70 13.58 -9.08 3.70
C ILE A 70 13.78 -10.42 3.00
N ALA A 71 12.99 -10.69 1.97
CA ALA A 71 12.98 -11.96 1.26
C ALA A 71 12.81 -11.80 -0.24
N ARG A 72 13.22 -12.81 -1.00
CA ARG A 72 12.85 -12.99 -2.41
C ARG A 72 11.74 -14.02 -2.50
N THR A 73 10.79 -13.79 -3.40
CA THR A 73 9.68 -14.70 -3.62
C THR A 73 9.36 -14.83 -5.10
N ALA A 74 9.09 -16.05 -5.55
CA ALA A 74 8.62 -16.30 -6.91
C ALA A 74 7.09 -16.29 -6.94
N LEU A 75 6.49 -15.20 -7.44
CA LEU A 75 5.04 -15.04 -7.50
C LEU A 75 4.57 -14.86 -8.94
N ARG A 76 3.73 -15.79 -9.43
CA ARG A 76 3.22 -15.81 -10.82
C ARG A 76 4.33 -15.62 -11.86
N SER A 77 5.36 -16.48 -11.77
CA SER A 77 6.43 -16.56 -12.77
C SER A 77 7.41 -15.38 -12.80
N ARG A 78 7.38 -14.49 -11.80
CA ARG A 78 8.40 -13.46 -11.62
C ARG A 78 8.89 -13.42 -10.18
N GLU A 79 10.19 -13.23 -10.03
CA GLU A 79 10.79 -12.94 -8.75
C GLU A 79 10.43 -11.52 -8.30
N ARG A 80 10.15 -11.37 -7.01
CA ARG A 80 9.89 -10.10 -6.36
C ARG A 80 10.61 -10.01 -5.03
N LEU A 81 10.95 -8.79 -4.65
CA LEU A 81 11.30 -8.48 -3.28
C LEU A 81 10.04 -8.58 -2.39
N ALA A 82 10.21 -9.04 -1.17
CA ALA A 82 9.16 -9.17 -0.20
C ALA A 82 9.63 -8.77 1.20
N VAL A 83 8.70 -8.23 1.97
CA VAL A 83 8.87 -7.85 3.37
C VAL A 83 7.96 -8.73 4.21
N LEU A 84 8.55 -9.39 5.20
CA LEU A 84 7.90 -10.32 6.11
C LEU A 84 7.64 -9.62 7.44
N TYR A 85 6.37 -9.46 7.80
CA TYR A 85 5.96 -8.75 9.00
C TYR A 85 4.94 -9.58 9.81
N PRO A 86 5.08 -9.69 11.14
CA PRO A 86 4.14 -10.41 11.98
C PRO A 86 2.91 -9.55 12.31
N TRP A 87 1.71 -10.04 12.01
CA TRP A 87 0.47 -9.33 12.30
C TRP A 87 -0.55 -10.29 12.93
N HIS A 88 -1.06 -9.98 14.13
CA HIS A 88 -2.09 -10.78 14.80
C HIS A 88 -1.81 -12.30 14.82
N GLY A 89 -0.56 -12.70 15.02
CA GLY A 89 -0.16 -14.12 15.08
C GLY A 89 -0.03 -14.82 13.72
N VAL A 90 -0.12 -14.07 12.61
CA VAL A 90 0.15 -14.57 11.25
C VAL A 90 1.30 -13.81 10.61
N LEU A 91 1.95 -14.45 9.63
CA LEU A 91 2.99 -13.81 8.83
C LEU A 91 2.35 -13.12 7.61
N VAL A 92 2.52 -11.82 7.54
CA VAL A 92 2.17 -11.02 6.36
C VAL A 92 3.40 -10.91 5.46
N VAL A 93 3.17 -11.13 4.18
CA VAL A 93 4.16 -10.98 3.12
C VAL A 93 3.72 -9.83 2.24
N HIS A 94 4.38 -8.70 2.37
CA HIS A 94 4.20 -7.60 1.42
C HIS A 94 5.17 -7.78 0.27
N THR A 95 4.70 -7.86 -0.97
CA THR A 95 5.60 -7.67 -2.11
C THR A 95 6.04 -6.22 -2.15
N ALA A 96 7.30 -5.98 -2.51
CA ALA A 96 7.89 -4.65 -2.58
C ALA A 96 8.50 -4.39 -3.96
N PHE A 97 8.56 -3.12 -4.34
CA PHE A 97 9.39 -2.63 -5.44
C PHE A 97 10.87 -2.82 -5.08
N TRP A 98 11.67 -3.12 -6.09
CA TRP A 98 13.12 -2.98 -5.96
C TRP A 98 13.48 -1.49 -5.84
N PRO A 99 14.58 -1.12 -5.16
CA PRO A 99 14.97 0.29 -5.00
C PRO A 99 15.08 1.05 -6.33
N ASP A 100 15.51 0.38 -7.40
CA ASP A 100 15.63 0.92 -8.76
C ASP A 100 14.28 1.07 -9.49
N GLU A 101 13.22 0.42 -9.01
CA GLU A 101 11.86 0.59 -9.54
C GLU A 101 11.14 1.80 -8.91
N ILE A 102 11.67 2.35 -7.81
CA ILE A 102 11.10 3.50 -7.12
C ILE A 102 11.58 4.77 -7.82
N ARG A 103 10.64 5.49 -8.44
CA ARG A 103 10.94 6.76 -9.11
C ARG A 103 11.12 7.86 -8.06
N GLU A 104 12.25 8.56 -8.13
CA GLU A 104 12.47 9.75 -7.30
C GLU A 104 11.42 10.83 -7.60
N PRO A 105 10.87 11.49 -6.58
CA PRO A 105 9.97 12.61 -6.79
C PRO A 105 10.74 13.74 -7.51
N GLY A 106 10.09 14.36 -8.49
CA GLY A 106 10.60 15.60 -9.07
C GLY A 106 10.64 16.74 -8.03
N PRO A 107 11.19 17.91 -8.37
CA PRO A 107 11.23 19.04 -7.45
C PRO A 107 9.82 19.39 -6.96
N ALA A 108 9.63 19.39 -5.64
CA ALA A 108 8.39 19.81 -5.00
C ALA A 108 8.25 21.35 -5.06
N ALA A 109 7.01 21.85 -4.95
CA ALA A 109 6.76 23.28 -4.80
C ALA A 109 7.43 23.78 -3.51
N THR A 110 8.21 24.85 -3.61
CA THR A 110 9.09 25.38 -2.53
C THR A 110 8.56 26.67 -1.89
N GLY A 111 7.28 26.99 -2.07
CA GLY A 111 6.67 28.15 -1.42
C GLY A 111 6.68 27.99 0.11
N PRO A 112 7.04 29.04 0.88
CA PRO A 112 6.97 28.96 2.34
C PRO A 112 5.51 28.83 2.76
N VAL A 113 5.23 27.88 3.66
CA VAL A 113 3.94 27.77 4.34
C VAL A 113 3.86 28.88 5.39
N THR A 114 2.78 29.65 5.41
CA THR A 114 2.55 30.66 6.44
C THR A 114 1.93 30.06 7.69
N GLU A 115 2.19 30.67 8.85
CA GLU A 115 1.63 30.21 10.13
C GLU A 115 0.10 30.15 10.10
N ARG A 116 -0.54 31.13 9.46
CA ARG A 116 -2.00 31.20 9.35
C ARG A 116 -2.59 30.08 8.48
N GLU A 117 -1.88 29.67 7.43
CA GLU A 117 -2.28 28.51 6.62
C GLU A 117 -2.15 27.21 7.43
N LEU A 118 -1.10 27.10 8.25
CA LEU A 118 -0.88 25.94 9.10
C LEU A 118 -1.96 25.83 10.20
N GLU A 119 -2.24 26.91 10.91
CA GLU A 119 -3.31 26.97 11.93
C GLU A 119 -4.67 26.54 11.35
N LEU A 120 -4.98 27.01 10.14
CA LEU A 120 -6.23 26.64 9.48
C LEU A 120 -6.25 25.14 9.13
N ALA A 121 -5.16 24.63 8.55
CA ALA A 121 -5.00 23.22 8.20
C ALA A 121 -5.17 22.31 9.43
N GLU A 122 -4.59 22.67 10.57
CA GLU A 122 -4.70 21.90 11.82
C GLU A 122 -6.14 21.82 12.33
N VAL A 123 -6.88 22.94 12.30
CA VAL A 123 -8.31 22.96 12.66
C VAL A 123 -9.11 21.97 11.82
N LEU A 124 -8.82 21.90 10.51
CA LEU A 124 -9.52 21.01 9.59
C LEU A 124 -9.17 19.55 9.80
N LEU A 125 -7.88 19.26 9.96
CA LEU A 125 -7.42 17.93 10.30
C LEU A 125 -8.09 17.45 11.58
N GLY A 126 -8.25 18.33 12.59
CA GLY A 126 -9.01 18.05 13.81
C GLY A 126 -10.49 17.77 13.59
N GLN A 127 -11.15 18.52 12.70
CA GLN A 127 -12.58 18.33 12.38
C GLN A 127 -12.85 17.05 11.57
N LEU A 128 -11.88 16.58 10.79
CA LEU A 128 -12.02 15.42 9.89
C LEU A 128 -11.46 14.11 10.48
N GLN A 129 -11.21 14.07 11.79
CA GLN A 129 -10.77 12.84 12.49
C GLN A 129 -11.92 11.86 12.71
N GLY A 130 -11.59 10.64 13.11
CA GLY A 130 -12.57 9.64 13.56
C GLY A 130 -13.27 8.86 12.45
N ILE A 131 -12.74 8.90 11.22
CA ILE A 131 -13.24 8.06 10.14
C ILE A 131 -13.01 6.57 10.46
N ASP A 132 -14.08 5.78 10.36
CA ASP A 132 -13.97 4.32 10.39
C ASP A 132 -13.53 3.83 9.01
N ALA A 133 -12.28 3.37 8.90
CA ALA A 133 -11.72 2.86 7.65
C ALA A 133 -12.52 1.66 7.09
N GLN A 134 -13.25 0.91 7.92
CA GLN A 134 -14.11 -0.19 7.46
C GLN A 134 -15.44 0.27 6.87
N ALA A 135 -15.89 1.48 7.22
CA ALA A 135 -17.09 2.10 6.67
C ALA A 135 -16.86 2.78 5.31
N VAL A 136 -15.60 2.92 4.88
CA VAL A 136 -15.26 3.45 3.56
C VAL A 136 -15.53 2.38 2.50
N HIS A 137 -16.33 2.71 1.51
CA HIS A 137 -16.75 1.78 0.45
C HIS A 137 -16.50 2.36 -0.94
N ASP A 138 -16.34 1.48 -1.92
CA ASP A 138 -16.25 1.85 -3.33
C ASP A 138 -17.65 2.21 -3.87
N ASP A 139 -18.03 3.48 -3.70
CA ASP A 139 -19.30 4.00 -4.18
C ASP A 139 -19.45 3.91 -5.71
N TYR A 140 -18.34 3.90 -6.45
CA TYR A 140 -18.37 3.70 -7.89
C TYR A 140 -18.76 2.26 -8.25
N ALA A 141 -18.15 1.26 -7.60
CA ALA A 141 -18.53 -0.14 -7.79
C ALA A 141 -20.00 -0.36 -7.45
N LYS A 142 -20.49 0.25 -6.36
CA LYS A 142 -21.90 0.23 -5.97
C LYS A 142 -22.81 0.86 -7.03
N ALA A 143 -22.46 2.06 -7.53
CA ALA A 143 -23.21 2.74 -8.58
C ALA A 143 -23.22 1.94 -9.90
N LEU A 144 -22.10 1.32 -10.26
CA LEU A 144 -22.00 0.44 -11.43
C LEU A 144 -22.89 -0.80 -11.27
N HIS A 145 -22.88 -1.45 -10.11
CA HIS A 145 -23.78 -2.56 -9.83
C HIS A 145 -25.26 -2.15 -9.94
N GLN A 146 -25.62 -0.98 -9.43
CA GLN A 146 -26.98 -0.44 -9.54
C GLN A 146 -27.35 -0.11 -10.99
N LEU A 147 -26.40 0.43 -11.78
CA LEU A 147 -26.58 0.71 -13.20
C LEU A 147 -26.83 -0.57 -14.00
N VAL A 148 -26.01 -1.61 -13.77
CA VAL A 148 -26.18 -2.93 -14.39
C VAL A 148 -27.51 -3.57 -13.99
N ALA A 149 -27.91 -3.47 -12.71
CA ALA A 149 -29.21 -3.95 -12.24
C ALA A 149 -30.38 -3.18 -12.87
N ALA A 150 -30.27 -1.85 -13.03
CA ALA A 150 -31.29 -1.03 -13.67
C ALA A 150 -31.46 -1.40 -15.15
N LEU A 151 -30.37 -1.47 -15.91
CA LEU A 151 -30.36 -1.82 -17.33
C LEU A 151 -30.87 -3.24 -17.58
N SER A 152 -30.45 -4.22 -16.76
CA SER A 152 -30.93 -5.61 -16.86
C SER A 152 -32.42 -5.76 -16.50
N SER A 153 -32.95 -4.88 -15.66
CA SER A 153 -34.39 -4.80 -15.33
C SER A 153 -35.23 -3.95 -16.30
N GLY A 154 -34.64 -3.44 -17.39
CA GLY A 154 -35.33 -2.61 -18.38
C GLY A 154 -35.65 -1.18 -17.91
N ARG A 155 -35.04 -0.71 -16.82
CA ARG A 155 -35.20 0.65 -16.30
C ARG A 155 -34.10 1.56 -16.83
N THR A 156 -34.46 2.75 -17.30
CA THR A 156 -33.48 3.79 -17.66
C THR A 156 -32.95 4.44 -16.38
N PRO A 157 -31.63 4.36 -16.10
CA PRO A 157 -31.05 4.98 -14.92
C PRO A 157 -31.05 6.51 -15.06
N ALA A 158 -31.39 7.21 -13.97
CA ALA A 158 -31.32 8.67 -13.92
C ALA A 158 -29.85 9.14 -13.93
N ALA A 159 -29.55 10.16 -14.72
CA ALA A 159 -28.22 10.76 -14.72
C ALA A 159 -27.91 11.38 -13.34
N PRO A 160 -26.72 11.15 -12.77
CA PRO A 160 -26.34 11.77 -11.51
C PRO A 160 -26.31 13.29 -11.67
N ALA A 161 -26.85 13.99 -10.67
CA ALA A 161 -26.73 15.45 -10.59
C ALA A 161 -25.26 15.79 -10.35
N VAL A 162 -24.58 16.35 -11.35
CA VAL A 162 -23.21 16.86 -11.19
C VAL A 162 -23.31 18.21 -10.46
N PRO A 163 -22.76 18.36 -9.25
CA PRO A 163 -22.63 19.68 -8.64
C PRO A 163 -21.74 20.53 -9.54
N ARG A 164 -22.30 21.58 -10.14
CA ARG A 164 -21.56 22.58 -10.91
C ARG A 164 -21.24 23.75 -9.98
N GLU A 165 -20.31 23.56 -9.05
CA GLU A 165 -19.69 24.71 -8.40
C GLU A 165 -18.36 25.02 -9.11
N PRO A 166 -18.08 26.29 -9.46
CA PRO A 166 -16.78 26.68 -10.00
C PRO A 166 -15.68 26.34 -8.99
N PRO A 167 -14.41 26.21 -9.40
CA PRO A 167 -13.31 26.14 -8.44
C PRO A 167 -13.32 27.44 -7.64
N LEU A 168 -13.96 27.42 -6.46
CA LEU A 168 -13.73 28.43 -5.44
C LEU A 168 -12.23 28.43 -5.15
N ASP A 169 -11.70 29.62 -4.85
CA ASP A 169 -10.47 29.72 -4.08
C ASP A 169 -10.60 28.75 -2.90
N LEU A 170 -9.76 27.70 -2.91
CA LEU A 170 -9.85 26.60 -1.97
C LEU A 170 -9.80 27.13 -0.53
N MET A 171 -9.07 28.23 -0.30
CA MET A 171 -9.01 28.90 0.99
C MET A 171 -10.36 29.52 1.39
N ALA A 172 -11.01 30.22 0.48
CA ALA A 172 -12.33 30.81 0.72
C ALA A 172 -13.42 29.75 0.92
N ALA A 173 -13.38 28.66 0.16
CA ALA A 173 -14.27 27.50 0.32
C ALA A 173 -14.09 26.86 1.71
N LEU A 174 -12.83 26.76 2.14
CA LEU A 174 -12.44 26.16 3.40
C LEU A 174 -12.90 26.98 4.60
N GLU A 175 -12.66 28.29 4.57
CA GLU A 175 -13.15 29.20 5.61
C GLU A 175 -14.68 29.19 5.70
N ALA A 176 -15.37 29.11 4.55
CA ALA A 176 -16.84 29.03 4.51
C ALA A 176 -17.34 27.71 5.14
N SER A 177 -16.68 26.59 4.86
CA SER A 177 -17.00 25.28 5.43
C SER A 177 -16.81 25.24 6.95
N ILE A 178 -15.70 25.80 7.46
CA ILE A 178 -15.45 25.89 8.91
C ILE A 178 -16.50 26.77 9.60
N ARG A 179 -16.90 27.88 8.97
CA ARG A 179 -17.97 28.75 9.50
C ARG A 179 -19.31 28.00 9.57
N ALA A 180 -19.66 27.26 8.52
CA ALA A 180 -20.89 26.45 8.49
C ALA A 180 -20.88 25.35 9.57
N ALA A 181 -19.77 24.60 9.69
CA ALA A 181 -19.63 23.52 10.68
C ALA A 181 -19.66 24.00 12.14
N ARG A 182 -19.25 25.25 12.42
CA ARG A 182 -19.36 25.87 13.76
C ARG A 182 -20.77 26.33 14.09
N LEU A 183 -21.57 26.72 13.08
CA LEU A 183 -22.96 27.15 13.27
C LEU A 183 -23.88 25.96 13.60
N ASP A 184 -23.68 24.82 12.95
CA ASP A 184 -24.45 23.59 13.17
C ASP A 184 -24.21 22.96 14.56
N GLN A 185 -23.05 23.20 15.17
CA GLN A 185 -22.74 22.74 16.54
C GLN A 185 -23.28 23.67 17.64
N SER A 186 -23.85 24.82 17.28
CA SER A 186 -24.39 25.83 18.21
C SER A 186 -25.92 25.88 18.24
N SER A 187 -26.59 24.90 17.60
CA SER A 187 -28.05 24.70 17.61
C SER A 187 -28.46 23.43 18.35
#